data_AF-A0A0U1L2G4-F1
#
_entry.id   AF-A0A0U1L2G4-F1
#
_cell.length_a   1.000
_cell.length_b   1.000
_cell.length_c   1.000
_cell.angle_alpha   90.00
_cell.angle_beta   90.00
_cell.angle_gamma   90.00
#
_symmetry.space_group_name_H-M   'P 1'
#
loop_
_entity.id
_entity.type
_entity.pdbx_description
1 polymer ?
#
loop_
_entity_poly.entity_id
_entity_poly.type
_entity_poly.pdbx_seq_one_letter_code
_entity_poly.pdbx_strand_id
1 'polypeptide(L)'
;MIKLLDVVKQWPSLVLYYGKQMVINFPEETHKIFEEYILKEAHAATDRRKYKQVCRMIKDFAQAGAKEKAINLIDRLSEMYVRRPAMVEELGGLKRKLGT
;
A
#
# COMPACT_ATOMS: atom_id res chain seq x y z
N MET A 1 12.85 -6.19 25.47
CA MET A 1 12.99 -5.07 24.51
C MET A 1 12.01 -5.32 23.38
N ILE A 2 10.95 -4.52 23.25
CA ILE A 2 9.95 -4.69 22.17
C ILE A 2 10.61 -4.20 20.88
N LYS A 3 10.73 -5.07 19.86
CA LYS A 3 11.26 -4.67 18.56
C LYS A 3 10.16 -3.89 17.83
N LEU A 4 10.52 -2.81 17.13
CA LEU A 4 9.58 -1.97 16.36
C LEU A 4 8.67 -2.80 15.44
N LEU A 5 9.20 -3.90 14.88
CA LEU A 5 8.45 -4.84 14.06
C LEU A 5 7.25 -5.47 14.80
N ASP A 6 7.39 -5.82 16.08
CA ASP A 6 6.31 -6.44 16.86
C ASP A 6 5.18 -5.45 17.15
N VAL A 7 5.52 -4.17 17.37
CA VAL A 7 4.54 -3.09 17.54
C VAL A 7 3.77 -2.85 16.24
N VAL A 8 4.48 -2.82 15.11
CA VAL A 8 3.86 -2.54 13.81
C VAL A 8 3.01 -3.72 13.33
N LYS A 9 3.35 -4.96 13.70
CA LYS A 9 2.47 -6.12 13.49
C LYS A 9 1.17 -6.03 14.28
N GLN A 10 1.20 -5.47 15.50
CA GLN A 10 -0.02 -5.25 16.30
C GLN A 10 -0.87 -4.11 15.73
N TRP A 11 -0.24 -3.09 15.16
CA TRP A 11 -0.90 -1.90 14.61
C TRP A 11 -0.41 -1.60 13.19
N PRO A 12 -0.93 -2.31 12.15
CA PRO A 12 -0.42 -2.20 10.79
C PRO A 12 -0.45 -0.79 10.19
N SER A 13 -1.34 0.09 10.66
CA SER A 13 -1.37 1.51 10.24
C SER A 13 -0.07 2.26 10.54
N LEU A 14 0.71 1.80 11.53
CA LEU A 14 2.02 2.37 11.86
C LEU A 14 3.05 2.18 10.75
N VAL A 15 2.82 1.25 9.82
CA VAL A 15 3.71 1.03 8.66
C VAL A 15 3.80 2.28 7.77
N LEU A 16 2.76 3.12 7.75
CA LEU A 16 2.76 4.37 7.00
C LEU A 16 3.73 5.41 7.58
N TYR A 17 3.97 5.36 8.90
CA TYR A 17 4.85 6.30 9.60
C TYR A 17 6.27 5.78 9.71
N TYR A 18 6.43 4.49 10.01
CA TYR A 18 7.73 3.89 10.31
C TYR A 18 8.29 3.02 9.19
N GLY A 19 7.52 2.74 8.13
CA GLY A 19 7.91 1.83 7.05
C GLY A 19 9.24 2.22 6.39
N LYS A 20 9.50 3.52 6.21
CA LYS A 20 10.78 4.02 5.67
C LYS A 20 12.00 3.72 6.56
N GLN A 21 11.81 3.66 7.88
CA GLN A 21 12.88 3.31 8.81
C GLN A 21 13.02 1.78 8.93
N MET A 22 11.88 1.07 8.91
CA MET A 22 11.87 -0.39 9.03
C MET A 22 12.47 -1.08 7.81
N VAL A 23 12.28 -0.55 6.60
CA VAL A 23 12.80 -1.18 5.38
C VAL A 23 14.33 -1.30 5.39
N ILE A 24 15.04 -0.43 6.13
CA ILE A 24 16.51 -0.47 6.25
C ILE A 24 16.98 -1.78 6.89
N ASN A 25 16.23 -2.29 7.87
CA ASN A 25 16.62 -3.48 8.66
C ASN A 25 15.75 -4.71 8.38
N PHE A 26 14.51 -4.50 7.93
CA PHE A 26 13.47 -5.53 7.76
C PHE A 26 12.67 -5.28 6.46
N PRO A 27 13.31 -5.32 5.27
CA PRO A 27 12.67 -4.93 4.03
C PRO A 27 11.48 -5.83 3.68
N GLU A 28 11.65 -7.15 3.77
CA GLU A 28 10.59 -8.09 3.38
C GLU A 28 9.38 -8.02 4.31
N GLU A 29 9.59 -7.97 5.61
CA GLU A 29 8.51 -7.88 6.59
C GLU A 29 7.78 -6.55 6.50
N THR A 30 8.51 -5.46 6.28
CA THR A 30 7.91 -4.13 6.06
C THR A 30 7.03 -4.15 4.83
N HIS A 31 7.52 -4.73 3.72
CA HIS A 31 6.75 -4.84 2.49
C HIS A 31 5.49 -5.69 2.67
N LYS A 32 5.60 -6.82 3.39
CA LYS A 32 4.44 -7.67 3.68
C LYS A 32 3.37 -6.95 4.48
N ILE A 33 3.76 -6.18 5.50
CA ILE A 33 2.81 -5.40 6.32
C ILE A 33 2.14 -4.32 5.47
N PHE A 34 2.89 -3.64 4.59
CA PHE A 34 2.31 -2.69 3.63
C PHE A 34 1.25 -3.36 2.75
N GLU A 35 1.59 -4.47 2.11
CA GLU A 35 0.67 -5.18 1.21
C GLU A 35 -0.61 -5.62 1.93
N GLU A 36 -0.48 -6.27 3.08
CA GLU A 36 -1.63 -6.73 3.88
C GLU A 36 -2.51 -5.56 4.33
N TYR A 37 -1.90 -4.46 4.78
CA TYR A 37 -2.64 -3.29 5.22
C TYR A 37 -3.36 -2.59 4.05
N ILE A 38 -2.69 -2.42 2.92
CA ILE A 38 -3.29 -1.82 1.72
C ILE A 38 -4.45 -2.68 1.20
N LEU A 39 -4.31 -4.00 1.16
CA LEU A 39 -5.37 -4.92 0.74
C LEU A 39 -6.60 -4.79 1.65
N LYS A 40 -6.40 -4.70 2.96
CA LYS A 40 -7.49 -4.50 3.94
C LYS A 40 -8.22 -3.18 3.71
N GLU A 41 -7.48 -2.07 3.55
CA GLU A 41 -8.06 -0.75 3.33
C GLU A 41 -8.77 -0.66 1.96
N ALA A 42 -8.19 -1.27 0.92
CA ALA A 42 -8.79 -1.38 -0.40
C ALA A 42 -10.13 -2.14 -0.37
N HIS A 43 -10.20 -3.23 0.40
CA HIS A 43 -11.43 -3.98 0.58
C HIS A 43 -12.53 -3.16 1.27
N ALA A 44 -12.17 -2.42 2.33
CA ALA A 44 -13.07 -1.55 3.09
C ALA A 44 -13.41 -0.21 2.38
N ALA A 45 -12.72 0.12 1.28
CA ALA A 45 -12.95 1.34 0.53
C ALA A 45 -14.25 1.27 -0.26
N THR A 46 -15.15 2.21 -0.01
CA THR A 46 -16.50 2.28 -0.60
C THR A 46 -16.76 3.60 -1.33
N ASP A 47 -15.84 4.55 -1.23
CA ASP A 47 -16.01 5.91 -1.75
C ASP A 47 -14.69 6.48 -2.29
N ARG A 48 -14.80 7.57 -3.06
CA ARG A 48 -13.66 8.26 -3.69
C ARG A 48 -12.60 8.74 -2.68
N ARG A 49 -12.98 9.12 -1.46
CA ARG A 49 -12.01 9.58 -0.45
C ARG A 49 -11.14 8.41 -0.01
N LYS A 50 -11.75 7.26 0.26
CA LYS A 50 -11.04 6.03 0.61
C LYS A 50 -10.18 5.50 -0.54
N TYR A 51 -10.63 5.57 -1.79
CA TYR A 51 -9.80 5.19 -2.94
C TYR A 51 -8.52 6.03 -3.05
N LYS A 52 -8.63 7.35 -2.82
CA LYS A 52 -7.46 8.24 -2.78
C LYS A 52 -6.52 7.91 -1.62
N GLN A 53 -7.06 7.53 -0.47
CA GLN A 53 -6.27 7.08 0.67
C GLN A 53 -5.49 5.81 0.34
N VAL A 54 -6.13 4.82 -0.29
CA VAL A 54 -5.46 3.59 -0.77
C VAL A 54 -4.32 3.94 -1.74
N CYS A 55 -4.57 4.84 -2.71
CA CYS A 55 -3.53 5.30 -3.63
C CYS A 55 -2.36 5.98 -2.91
N ARG A 56 -2.62 6.74 -1.85
CA ARG A 56 -1.56 7.35 -1.03
C ARG A 56 -0.72 6.28 -0.33
N MET A 57 -1.35 5.26 0.26
CA MET A 57 -0.64 4.16 0.91
C MET A 57 0.24 3.38 -0.08
N ILE A 58 -0.26 3.12 -1.29
CA ILE A 58 0.51 2.46 -2.36
C ILE A 58 1.71 3.34 -2.78
N LYS A 59 1.52 4.67 -2.85
CA LYS A 59 2.63 5.59 -3.12
C LYS A 59 3.68 5.54 -2.00
N ASP A 60 3.26 5.50 -0.74
CA ASP A 60 4.17 5.39 0.40
C ASP A 60 4.93 4.06 0.38
N PHE A 61 4.25 2.97 0.00
CA PHE A 61 4.86 1.66 -0.22
C PHE A 61 5.94 1.70 -1.33
N ALA A 62 5.65 2.34 -2.47
CA ALA A 62 6.65 2.53 -3.52
C ALA A 62 7.84 3.37 -3.04
N GLN A 63 7.60 4.41 -2.24
CA GLN A 63 8.66 5.24 -1.63
C GLN A 63 9.48 4.50 -0.56
N ALA A 64 8.95 3.42 -0.01
CA ALA A 64 9.66 2.53 0.89
C ALA A 64 10.51 1.50 0.14
N GLY A 65 10.96 1.79 -1.09
CA GLY A 65 11.83 0.90 -1.86
C GLY A 65 11.12 -0.24 -2.61
N ALA A 66 9.79 -0.32 -2.53
CA ALA A 66 9.00 -1.39 -3.13
C ALA A 66 8.27 -0.98 -4.41
N LYS A 67 8.92 -0.20 -5.28
CA LYS A 67 8.30 0.37 -6.49
C LYS A 67 7.65 -0.69 -7.39
N GLU A 68 8.37 -1.77 -7.71
CA GLU A 68 7.83 -2.85 -8.55
C GLU A 68 6.68 -3.59 -7.87
N LYS A 69 6.80 -3.90 -6.57
CA LYS A 69 5.73 -4.54 -5.80
C LYS A 69 4.48 -3.65 -5.73
N ALA A 70 4.64 -2.34 -5.61
CA ALA A 70 3.54 -1.39 -5.63
C ALA A 70 2.83 -1.37 -7.00
N ILE A 71 3.56 -1.45 -8.12
CA ILE A 71 2.97 -1.55 -9.46
C ILE A 71 2.18 -2.87 -9.60
N ASN A 72 2.76 -4.00 -9.18
CA ASN A 72 2.08 -5.30 -9.21
C ASN A 72 0.81 -5.29 -8.32
N LEU A 73 0.87 -4.62 -7.17
CA LEU A 73 -0.28 -4.48 -6.29
C LEU A 73 -1.39 -3.64 -6.94
N ILE A 74 -1.04 -2.57 -7.66
CA ILE A 74 -2.02 -1.78 -8.42
C ILE A 74 -2.73 -2.64 -9.45
N ASP A 75 -2.00 -3.47 -10.20
CA ASP A 75 -2.58 -4.34 -11.22
C ASP A 75 -3.54 -5.36 -10.60
N ARG A 76 -3.11 -6.04 -9.54
CA ARG A 76 -3.96 -6.98 -8.80
C ARG A 76 -5.23 -6.33 -8.23
N LEU A 77 -5.11 -5.12 -7.68
CA LEU A 77 -6.27 -4.38 -7.16
C LEU A 77 -7.22 -3.94 -8.28
N SER A 78 -6.68 -3.53 -9.43
CA SER A 78 -7.47 -3.11 -10.59
C SER A 78 -8.29 -4.26 -11.16
N GLU A 79 -7.71 -5.46 -11.23
CA GLU A 79 -8.40 -6.69 -11.61
C GLU A 79 -9.48 -7.09 -10.59
N MET A 80 -9.11 -7.12 -9.29
CA MET A 80 -10.01 -7.52 -8.21
C MET A 80 -11.25 -6.61 -8.08
N TYR A 81 -11.07 -5.31 -8.32
CA TYR A 81 -12.11 -4.30 -8.17
C TYR A 81 -12.57 -3.73 -9.51
N VAL A 82 -12.52 -4.52 -10.60
CA VAL A 82 -12.95 -4.10 -11.95
C VAL A 82 -14.38 -3.52 -11.99
N ARG A 83 -15.26 -3.97 -11.09
CA ARG A 83 -16.65 -3.47 -10.95
C ARG A 83 -16.76 -2.12 -10.21
N ARG A 84 -15.64 -1.53 -9.78
CA ARG A 84 -15.54 -0.23 -9.11
C ARG A 84 -14.76 0.74 -10.01
N PRO A 85 -15.38 1.27 -11.09
CA PRO A 85 -14.65 2.03 -12.11
C PRO A 85 -13.92 3.25 -11.57
N ALA A 86 -14.49 3.96 -10.58
CA ALA A 86 -13.82 5.08 -9.92
C ALA A 86 -12.55 4.66 -9.16
N MET A 87 -12.49 3.45 -8.60
CA MET A 87 -11.29 2.94 -7.95
C MET A 87 -10.23 2.59 -8.99
N VAL A 88 -10.62 1.90 -10.06
CA VAL A 88 -9.73 1.53 -11.18
C VAL A 88 -9.13 2.78 -11.84
N GLU A 89 -9.92 3.84 -12.01
CA GLU A 89 -9.44 5.13 -12.54
C GLU A 89 -8.33 5.74 -11.67
N GLU A 90 -8.55 5.82 -10.35
CA GLU A 90 -7.57 6.37 -9.40
C GLU A 90 -6.28 5.53 -9.39
N LEU A 91 -6.42 4.20 -9.38
CA LEU A 91 -5.32 3.25 -9.45
C LEU A 91 -4.51 3.38 -10.75
N GLY A 92 -5.18 3.45 -11.90
CA GLY A 92 -4.53 3.64 -13.20
C GLY A 92 -3.85 5.01 -13.32
N GLY A 93 -4.41 6.04 -12.68
CA GLY A 93 -3.77 7.34 -12.53
C GLY A 93 -2.47 7.27 -11.73
N LEU A 94 -2.46 6.49 -10.64
CA LEU A 94 -1.26 6.26 -9.84
C LEU A 94 -0.21 5.43 -10.60
N LYS A 95 -0.60 4.35 -11.28
CA LYS A 95 0.32 3.49 -12.04
C LYS A 95 1.14 4.28 -13.05
N ARG A 96 0.48 5.17 -13.81
CA ARG A 96 1.17 6.05 -14.78
C ARG A 96 2.25 6.90 -14.11
N LYS A 97 1.94 7.50 -12.96
CA LYS A 97 2.89 8.33 -12.19
C LYS A 97 4.08 7.54 -11.63
N LEU A 98 3.90 6.25 -11.33
CA LEU A 98 4.98 5.39 -10.86
C LEU A 98 5.78 4.80 -12.03
N GLY A 99 5.18 4.56 -13.18
CA GLY A 99 5.86 4.04 -14.37
C GLY A 99 6.70 5.08 -15.13
N THR A 100 6.51 6.37 -14.84
CA THR A 100 7.36 7.47 -15.34
C THR A 100 8.57 7.63 -14.44
#